data_AF-A0A6A2YZN2-F1
#
_entry.id   AF-A0A6A2YZN2-F1
#
_cell.length_a   1.000
_cell.length_b   1.000
_cell.length_c   1.000
_cell.angle_alpha   90.00
_cell.angle_beta   90.00
_cell.angle_gamma   90.00
#
_symmetry.space_group_name_H-M   'P 1'
#
loop_
_entity.id
_entity.type
_entity.pdbx_description
1 polymer ?
#
loop_
_entity_poly.entity_id
_entity_poly.type
_entity_poly.pdbx_seq_one_letter_code
_entity_poly.pdbx_strand_id
1 'polypeptide(L)'
;MRGPSLSPKEPRHRVAASPAEETNRRGFQRKKVFRDVEKALHVPIRYRNWNCKISTLKVVLVILFVGSLITLLRSPAVYISDLPSNLASRHGFIDKSIGDGAAADPRYISTLDVNRDQISNVIEKLTDRDEYQGIGLLNFNNTKTDQWKQLLPNAEHVVLQLDHVTGNVTWESLYPEWIDEEEEFEVPKCPSLPSLQFPGKPQIDLIAVKLPCNKAGKWSRDVSHLHFQLAAARLAASAKGLHPVHVLLLTDRFPLPNLFTCKDLFAHEGNTWLYTPNLHRLREKARLPVGSSAQIIRMSGSTRDLVILVDDSISDYHRGGLEAAEWKIYTIQRIRNPKAEPEAYNEWNYSKFRLWQLTDYDKIIFIDADLLILRNIDFLFEMPEISAIGNNATLFNSGVMIVEPSNCTFQLLMDHINEIESYNGGDQGYLNEIFTWWHRIPKHVNFLKHFWDGDEEEKKQMKTCLFGADPPILFVIHYLGNKPWLCFRDYDCNWNADILQEFASDVAHKTWWKVHDAMPQNLHKYCLLRSKQKAQLEWDRRQAEKDNSTATPSPPAIKKGICLAMTKLKT
;
A
#
# COMPACT_ATOMS: atom_id res chain seq x y z
N MET A 1 -46.04 51.28 14.61
CA MET A 1 -46.29 52.29 13.55
C MET A 1 -44.95 52.75 12.99
N ARG A 2 -44.87 52.89 11.65
CA ARG A 2 -43.86 53.61 10.85
C ARG A 2 -42.42 53.06 10.81
N GLY A 3 -42.02 52.57 9.63
CA GLY A 3 -40.73 52.97 9.01
C GLY A 3 -40.90 54.36 8.33
N PRO A 4 -39.98 54.87 7.49
CA PRO A 4 -38.74 54.29 6.91
C PRO A 4 -37.51 55.25 6.86
N SER A 5 -36.34 54.78 6.36
CA SER A 5 -35.36 55.45 5.44
C SER A 5 -33.97 54.75 5.51
N LEU A 6 -33.45 54.19 4.40
CA LEU A 6 -32.50 54.69 3.38
C LEU A 6 -31.01 54.85 3.80
N SER A 7 -30.19 53.99 3.17
CA SER A 7 -28.73 53.77 3.07
C SER A 7 -27.76 54.99 3.11
N PRO A 8 -26.42 54.79 3.30
CA PRO A 8 -25.52 54.40 2.19
C PRO A 8 -24.36 53.42 2.52
N LYS A 9 -23.80 52.84 1.44
CA LYS A 9 -22.65 51.93 1.34
C LYS A 9 -21.30 52.65 1.53
N GLU A 10 -20.27 51.96 2.06
CA GLU A 10 -18.92 51.81 1.46
C GLU A 10 -17.99 50.85 2.26
N PRO A 11 -16.79 50.43 1.78
CA PRO A 11 -16.46 49.01 1.55
C PRO A 11 -15.40 48.44 2.52
N ARG A 12 -15.32 47.10 2.61
CA ARG A 12 -14.12 46.42 3.13
C ARG A 12 -13.60 45.37 2.15
N HIS A 13 -12.28 45.40 2.03
CA HIS A 13 -11.42 44.74 1.07
C HIS A 13 -11.61 43.22 0.98
N ARG A 14 -11.66 42.70 -0.26
CA ARG A 14 -11.36 41.30 -0.58
C ARG A 14 -9.87 41.18 -0.87
N VAL A 15 -9.17 40.40 -0.06
CA VAL A 15 -7.87 39.80 -0.40
C VAL A 15 -8.15 38.58 -1.28
N ALA A 16 -7.38 38.46 -2.36
CA ALA A 16 -7.45 37.36 -3.31
C ALA A 16 -7.01 36.03 -2.68
N ALA A 17 -7.80 34.98 -2.88
CA ALA A 17 -7.43 33.60 -2.56
C ALA A 17 -6.89 32.90 -3.82
N SER A 18 -5.76 32.22 -3.63
CA SER A 18 -4.97 31.45 -4.58
C SER A 18 -5.67 30.17 -5.06
N PRO A 19 -5.31 29.60 -6.23
CA PRO A 19 -5.93 28.40 -6.78
C PRO A 19 -5.28 27.14 -6.19
N ALA A 20 -5.91 26.55 -5.17
CA ALA A 20 -5.54 25.24 -4.65
C ALA A 20 -6.78 24.52 -4.10
N GLU A 21 -7.76 24.20 -4.96
CA GLU A 21 -8.97 23.51 -4.50
C GLU A 21 -9.64 22.57 -5.52
N GLU A 22 -8.93 22.09 -6.53
CA GLU A 22 -9.51 21.17 -7.54
C GLU A 22 -9.23 19.68 -7.30
N THR A 23 -8.29 19.31 -6.44
CA THR A 23 -7.93 17.91 -6.14
C THR A 23 -8.80 17.23 -5.07
N ASN A 24 -9.61 17.99 -4.31
CA ASN A 24 -10.45 17.43 -3.23
C ASN A 24 -11.81 16.88 -3.69
N ARG A 25 -12.27 17.15 -4.92
CA ARG A 25 -13.60 16.71 -5.38
C ARG A 25 -13.68 15.22 -5.77
N ARG A 26 -12.58 14.61 -6.23
CA ARG A 26 -12.55 13.17 -6.58
C ARG A 26 -12.54 12.25 -5.33
N GLY A 27 -11.91 12.67 -4.24
CA GLY A 27 -11.95 11.95 -2.96
C GLY A 27 -13.32 12.01 -2.28
N PHE A 28 -14.02 13.15 -2.40
CA PHE A 28 -15.35 13.33 -1.82
C PHE A 28 -16.43 12.51 -2.54
N GLN A 29 -16.31 12.31 -3.86
CA GLN A 29 -17.20 11.42 -4.62
C GLN A 29 -17.01 9.94 -4.23
N ARG A 30 -15.77 9.46 -4.07
CA ARG A 30 -15.49 8.10 -3.55
C ARG A 30 -16.07 7.85 -2.15
N LYS A 31 -15.93 8.83 -1.23
CA LYS A 31 -16.51 8.78 0.12
C LYS A 31 -18.05 8.81 0.13
N LYS A 32 -18.67 9.29 -0.95
CA LYS A 32 -20.12 9.35 -1.10
C LYS A 32 -20.67 8.04 -1.67
N VAL A 33 -19.99 7.46 -2.66
CA VAL A 33 -20.37 6.16 -3.27
C VAL A 33 -20.38 5.03 -2.23
N PHE A 34 -19.32 4.87 -1.42
CA PHE A 34 -19.31 3.86 -0.34
C PHE A 34 -20.40 4.08 0.72
N ARG A 35 -20.73 5.34 1.03
CA ARG A 35 -21.74 5.71 2.02
C ARG A 35 -23.17 5.55 1.48
N ASP A 36 -23.35 5.70 0.17
CA ASP A 36 -24.63 5.52 -0.51
C ASP A 36 -24.95 4.02 -0.70
N VAL A 37 -23.92 3.17 -0.90
CA VAL A 37 -24.04 1.69 -0.85
C VAL A 37 -24.55 1.21 0.52
N GLU A 38 -24.05 1.81 1.60
CA GLU A 38 -24.43 1.47 2.98
C GLU A 38 -25.87 1.91 3.33
N LYS A 39 -26.32 3.07 2.81
CA LYS A 39 -27.71 3.54 3.00
C LYS A 39 -28.74 2.74 2.22
N ALA A 40 -28.38 2.18 1.06
CA ALA A 40 -29.28 1.36 0.26
C ALA A 40 -29.62 0.01 0.92
N LEU A 41 -28.76 -0.46 1.83
CA LEU A 41 -28.91 -1.77 2.47
C LEU A 41 -29.93 -1.78 3.63
N HIS A 42 -30.48 -0.65 4.09
CA HIS A 42 -31.24 -0.61 5.37
C HIS A 42 -32.63 0.08 5.42
N VAL A 43 -33.30 0.49 4.32
CA VAL A 43 -34.68 1.06 4.41
C VAL A 43 -35.58 0.71 3.19
N PRO A 44 -36.89 0.42 3.36
CA PRO A 44 -37.81 0.14 2.25
C PRO A 44 -38.27 1.43 1.53
N ILE A 45 -38.13 1.49 0.20
CA ILE A 45 -38.40 2.70 -0.60
C ILE A 45 -39.81 2.69 -1.22
N ARG A 46 -40.61 3.72 -0.94
CA ARG A 46 -41.84 4.10 -1.69
C ARG A 46 -41.48 5.08 -2.81
N TYR A 47 -41.83 4.74 -4.05
CA TYR A 47 -41.60 5.55 -5.24
C TYR A 47 -42.48 6.82 -5.31
N ARG A 48 -41.90 7.94 -5.75
CA ARG A 48 -42.66 9.08 -6.31
C ARG A 48 -41.91 9.72 -7.48
N ASN A 49 -42.49 9.57 -8.67
CA ASN A 49 -42.05 10.13 -9.96
C ASN A 49 -41.97 11.65 -9.96
N TRP A 50 -41.03 12.22 -10.73
CA TRP A 50 -41.12 13.57 -11.34
C TRP A 50 -40.47 13.62 -12.73
N ASN A 51 -41.27 14.03 -13.73
CA ASN A 51 -40.86 14.38 -15.09
C ASN A 51 -40.59 15.89 -15.18
N CYS A 52 -39.53 16.34 -15.86
CA CYS A 52 -39.45 17.75 -16.32
C CYS A 52 -38.55 18.00 -17.58
N LYS A 53 -39.23 18.35 -18.67
CA LYS A 53 -38.94 19.15 -19.89
C LYS A 53 -37.49 19.38 -20.42
N ILE A 54 -37.27 18.91 -21.66
CA ILE A 54 -36.05 18.82 -22.49
C ILE A 54 -35.69 20.10 -23.31
N SER A 55 -36.38 21.22 -23.17
CA SER A 55 -36.25 22.32 -24.16
C SER A 55 -35.08 23.28 -23.96
N THR A 56 -34.48 23.39 -22.77
CA THR A 56 -33.49 24.45 -22.45
C THR A 56 -32.05 24.07 -22.79
N LEU A 57 -31.73 22.78 -22.88
CA LEU A 57 -30.36 22.28 -23.10
C LEU A 57 -29.84 22.54 -24.54
N LYS A 58 -30.74 22.53 -25.53
CA LYS A 58 -30.37 22.74 -26.95
C LYS A 58 -29.89 24.16 -27.23
N VAL A 59 -30.41 25.16 -26.53
CA VAL A 59 -30.01 26.57 -26.71
C VAL A 59 -28.61 26.82 -26.13
N VAL A 60 -28.28 26.17 -25.02
CA VAL A 60 -26.96 26.30 -24.38
C VAL A 60 -25.85 25.70 -25.26
N LEU A 61 -26.12 24.56 -25.91
CA LEU A 61 -25.15 23.91 -26.80
C LEU A 61 -24.81 24.76 -28.05
N VAL A 62 -25.77 25.50 -28.60
CA VAL A 62 -25.53 26.39 -29.76
C VAL A 62 -24.64 27.57 -29.37
N ILE A 63 -24.83 28.15 -28.18
CA ILE A 63 -24.02 29.28 -27.70
C ILE A 63 -22.57 28.84 -27.47
N LEU A 64 -22.36 27.64 -26.91
CA LEU A 64 -21.02 27.09 -26.70
C LEU A 64 -20.28 26.85 -28.02
N PHE A 65 -20.97 26.32 -29.04
CA PHE A 65 -20.37 26.05 -30.34
C PHE A 65 -19.91 27.33 -31.06
N VAL A 66 -20.70 28.41 -30.98
CA VAL A 66 -20.35 29.71 -31.58
C VAL A 66 -19.16 30.35 -30.85
N GLY A 67 -19.07 30.21 -29.52
CA GLY A 67 -17.94 30.70 -28.73
C GLY A 67 -16.60 30.02 -29.07
N SER A 68 -16.63 28.72 -29.34
CA SER A 68 -15.45 27.94 -29.76
C SER A 68 -14.95 28.32 -31.16
N LEU A 69 -15.86 28.66 -32.08
CA LEU A 69 -15.49 29.03 -33.45
C LEU A 69 -14.79 30.41 -33.51
N ILE A 70 -15.21 31.35 -32.65
CA ILE A 70 -14.62 32.70 -32.59
C ILE A 70 -13.21 32.68 -31.98
N THR A 71 -12.93 31.76 -31.07
CA THR A 71 -11.60 31.59 -30.44
C THR A 71 -10.58 30.96 -31.39
N LEU A 72 -11.02 30.05 -32.28
CA LEU A 72 -10.18 29.47 -33.34
C LEU A 72 -9.81 30.50 -34.42
N LEU A 73 -10.69 31.45 -34.74
CA LEU A 73 -10.47 32.47 -35.77
C LEU A 73 -9.58 33.65 -35.32
N ARG A 74 -9.15 33.72 -34.05
CA ARG A 74 -8.39 34.85 -33.49
C ARG A 74 -7.05 34.51 -32.83
N SER A 75 -6.47 33.33 -33.10
CA SER A 75 -5.15 32.98 -32.57
C SER A 75 -4.02 33.40 -33.54
N PRO A 76 -3.01 34.19 -33.12
CA PRO A 76 -1.88 34.52 -33.98
C PRO A 76 -0.85 33.37 -34.02
N ALA A 77 -0.25 33.17 -35.19
CA ALA A 77 0.75 32.14 -35.46
C ALA A 77 2.05 32.39 -34.67
N VAL A 78 2.51 31.39 -33.92
CA VAL A 78 3.83 31.38 -33.28
C VAL A 78 4.80 30.56 -34.15
N TYR A 79 5.85 31.25 -34.61
CA TYR A 79 6.97 30.74 -35.37
C TYR A 79 7.87 29.87 -34.48
N ILE A 80 8.24 28.68 -34.94
CA ILE A 80 9.31 27.86 -34.34
C ILE A 80 10.60 28.17 -35.12
N SER A 81 11.67 28.54 -34.41
CA SER A 81 13.01 28.68 -34.96
C SER A 81 13.86 27.52 -34.48
N ASP A 82 14.19 26.60 -35.39
CA ASP A 82 15.24 25.59 -35.23
C ASP A 82 16.62 26.23 -35.44
N LEU A 83 17.61 25.87 -34.61
CA LEU A 83 19.05 25.86 -34.95
C LEU A 83 19.84 24.99 -33.93
N PRO A 84 21.03 24.47 -34.25
CA PRO A 84 21.32 23.05 -34.19
C PRO A 84 22.50 22.72 -33.24
N SER A 85 22.62 21.42 -32.96
CA SER A 85 23.74 20.76 -32.30
C SER A 85 25.06 20.87 -33.09
N ASN A 86 26.13 21.38 -32.45
CA ASN A 86 27.53 20.92 -32.59
C ASN A 86 28.51 21.78 -31.75
N LEU A 87 29.28 21.16 -30.84
CA LEU A 87 30.76 21.22 -30.77
C LEU A 87 31.33 20.65 -29.45
N ALA A 88 32.02 19.53 -29.62
CA ALA A 88 33.35 19.16 -29.12
C ALA A 88 33.86 19.52 -27.70
N SER A 89 34.50 18.50 -27.15
CA SER A 89 35.45 18.40 -26.04
C SER A 89 36.38 19.58 -25.78
N ARG A 90 36.62 19.86 -24.49
CA ARG A 90 37.94 20.23 -23.96
C ARG A 90 38.08 19.90 -22.47
N HIS A 91 39.15 19.18 -22.16
CA HIS A 91 39.73 19.01 -20.82
C HIS A 91 40.24 20.34 -20.26
N GLY A 92 40.13 20.51 -18.94
CA GLY A 92 40.76 21.60 -18.20
C GLY A 92 40.48 21.49 -16.70
N PHE A 93 41.45 20.92 -15.98
CA PHE A 93 41.61 21.00 -14.53
C PHE A 93 41.44 22.45 -14.05
N ILE A 94 40.45 22.74 -13.20
CA ILE A 94 40.46 23.88 -12.28
C ILE A 94 39.89 23.44 -10.93
N ASP A 95 40.80 23.46 -9.96
CA ASP A 95 40.61 23.45 -8.52
C ASP A 95 39.44 24.36 -8.10
N LYS A 96 38.42 23.81 -7.43
CA LYS A 96 37.31 24.61 -6.89
C LYS A 96 37.18 24.39 -5.39
N SER A 97 37.98 25.18 -4.69
CA SER A 97 37.75 25.68 -3.35
C SER A 97 36.26 25.88 -3.06
N ILE A 98 35.90 25.46 -1.85
CA ILE A 98 34.64 25.70 -1.14
C ILE A 98 34.20 27.16 -1.34
N GLY A 99 32.96 27.32 -1.80
CA GLY A 99 32.24 28.58 -1.88
C GLY A 99 30.75 28.29 -1.92
N ASP A 100 30.04 28.72 -0.88
CA ASP A 100 28.59 28.72 -0.70
C ASP A 100 27.81 28.95 -2.01
N GLY A 101 26.76 28.15 -2.26
CA GLY A 101 25.75 28.55 -3.25
C GLY A 101 25.05 27.47 -4.08
N ALA A 102 25.09 26.18 -3.73
CA ALA A 102 23.98 25.31 -4.12
C ALA A 102 22.88 25.54 -3.07
N ALA A 103 21.81 26.25 -3.44
CA ALA A 103 20.69 26.48 -2.52
C ALA A 103 20.27 25.12 -1.91
N ALA A 104 20.46 24.98 -0.59
CA ALA A 104 20.14 23.75 0.12
C ALA A 104 18.67 23.43 -0.15
N ASP A 105 18.39 22.26 -0.75
CA ASP A 105 17.02 21.84 -1.03
C ASP A 105 16.27 21.80 0.31
N PRO A 106 15.21 22.60 0.50
CA PRO A 106 14.48 22.67 1.77
C PRO A 106 13.99 21.31 2.26
N ARG A 107 13.79 20.34 1.36
CA ARG A 107 13.40 18.96 1.71
C ARG A 107 14.47 18.24 2.55
N TYR A 108 15.74 18.58 2.40
CA TYR A 108 16.86 17.90 3.07
C TYR A 108 17.25 18.54 4.42
N ILE A 109 16.64 19.66 4.79
CA ILE A 109 16.96 20.40 6.02
C ILE A 109 16.24 19.77 7.22
N SER A 110 17.01 19.36 8.24
CA SER A 110 16.46 18.84 9.49
C SER A 110 16.32 19.92 10.57
N THR A 111 15.08 20.25 10.95
CA THR A 111 14.75 21.12 12.09
C THR A 111 14.82 20.44 13.47
N LEU A 112 15.11 19.13 13.50
CA LEU A 112 15.24 18.35 14.73
C LEU A 112 16.29 18.95 15.69
N ASP A 113 15.86 19.18 16.93
CA ASP A 113 16.75 19.49 18.04
C ASP A 113 17.26 18.18 18.65
N VAL A 114 18.58 18.06 18.76
CA VAL A 114 19.23 16.80 19.08
C VAL A 114 19.60 16.83 20.56
N ASN A 115 18.96 15.98 21.36
CA ASN A 115 19.26 15.88 22.78
C ASN A 115 20.53 15.03 22.99
N ARG A 116 21.58 15.67 23.52
CA ARG A 116 22.89 15.04 23.77
C ARG A 116 22.79 13.86 24.74
N ASP A 117 21.98 13.99 25.78
CA ASP A 117 21.89 12.99 26.84
C ASP A 117 21.29 11.69 26.29
N GLN A 118 20.30 11.79 25.40
CA GLN A 118 19.68 10.65 24.72
C GLN A 118 20.70 9.90 23.84
N ILE A 119 21.54 10.62 23.10
CA ILE A 119 22.60 10.01 22.29
C ILE A 119 23.64 9.32 23.19
N SER A 120 24.07 9.98 24.27
CA SER A 120 25.05 9.40 25.21
C SER A 120 24.52 8.12 25.82
N ASN A 121 23.29 8.13 26.34
CA ASN A 121 22.66 6.97 26.97
C ASN A 121 22.53 5.76 26.03
N VAL A 122 22.28 6.02 24.75
CA VAL A 122 22.16 4.98 23.72
C VAL A 122 23.53 4.44 23.31
N ILE A 123 24.52 5.31 23.11
CA ILE A 123 25.89 4.90 22.73
C ILE A 123 26.62 4.22 23.89
N GLU A 124 26.35 4.61 25.14
CA GLU A 124 26.93 3.98 26.34
C GLU A 124 26.56 2.51 26.50
N LYS A 125 25.48 2.06 25.83
CA LYS A 125 25.08 0.64 25.81
C LYS A 125 25.94 -0.20 24.85
N LEU A 126 26.75 0.42 23.99
CA LEU A 126 27.65 -0.29 23.06
C LEU A 126 28.95 -0.66 23.78
N THR A 127 29.22 -1.96 23.88
CA THR A 127 30.37 -2.52 24.61
C THR A 127 31.69 -2.43 23.84
N ASP A 128 31.64 -2.27 22.53
CA ASP A 128 32.74 -2.30 21.56
C ASP A 128 33.14 -0.91 21.04
N ARG A 129 32.57 0.15 21.61
CA ARG A 129 32.75 1.54 21.14
C ARG A 129 34.21 2.02 21.09
N ASP A 130 35.07 1.45 21.94
CA ASP A 130 36.48 1.83 22.03
C ASP A 130 37.31 1.21 20.89
N GLU A 131 36.76 0.24 20.17
CA GLU A 131 37.38 -0.44 19.02
C GLU A 131 36.95 0.15 17.67
N TYR A 132 36.03 1.12 17.67
CA TYR A 132 35.52 1.73 16.45
C TYR A 132 36.61 2.51 15.71
N GLN A 133 36.78 2.21 14.43
CA GLN A 133 37.74 2.87 13.55
C GLN A 133 37.15 4.11 12.90
N GLY A 134 35.87 4.08 12.53
CA GLY A 134 35.26 5.17 11.78
C GLY A 134 33.78 5.40 12.07
N ILE A 135 33.40 6.68 12.09
CA ILE A 135 32.02 7.13 12.28
C ILE A 135 31.60 7.95 11.08
N GLY A 136 30.57 7.50 10.37
CA GLY A 136 29.97 8.21 9.25
C GLY A 136 28.85 9.14 9.73
N LEU A 137 28.98 10.44 9.51
CA LEU A 137 27.99 11.45 9.89
C LEU A 137 27.26 11.95 8.65
N LEU A 138 25.96 11.68 8.55
CA LEU A 138 25.11 12.07 7.42
C LEU A 138 24.08 13.13 7.82
N ASN A 139 24.04 14.24 7.08
CA ASN A 139 23.16 15.41 7.32
C ASN A 139 23.42 16.17 8.64
N PHE A 140 24.69 16.28 9.05
CA PHE A 140 25.11 17.09 10.20
C PHE A 140 25.85 18.35 9.74
N ASN A 141 25.60 19.48 10.40
CA ASN A 141 26.37 20.71 10.18
C ASN A 141 27.75 20.60 10.84
N ASN A 142 28.76 21.25 10.25
CA ASN A 142 30.15 21.24 10.74
C ASN A 142 30.30 21.59 12.23
N THR A 143 29.44 22.47 12.77
CA THR A 143 29.45 22.87 14.19
C THR A 143 28.97 21.79 15.16
N LYS A 144 28.23 20.78 14.68
CA LYS A 144 27.79 19.63 15.50
C LYS A 144 28.75 18.44 15.44
N THR A 145 29.69 18.44 14.49
CA THR A 145 30.72 17.38 14.36
C THR A 145 31.65 17.33 15.57
N ASP A 146 31.92 18.46 16.22
CA ASP A 146 32.77 18.50 17.41
C ASP A 146 32.12 17.83 18.64
N GLN A 147 30.79 17.70 18.67
CA GLN A 147 30.08 16.96 19.71
C GLN A 147 30.35 15.44 19.60
N TRP A 148 30.43 14.92 18.38
CA TRP A 148 30.75 13.52 18.12
C TRP A 148 32.19 13.16 18.49
N LYS A 149 33.13 14.10 18.30
CA LYS A 149 34.52 13.94 18.76
C LYS A 149 34.63 13.84 20.28
N GLN A 150 33.72 14.46 21.04
CA GLN A 150 33.70 14.32 22.50
C GLN A 150 33.12 12.98 22.95
N LEU A 151 32.15 12.43 22.22
CA LEU A 151 31.48 11.18 22.57
C LEU A 151 32.32 9.94 22.23
N LEU A 152 32.98 9.96 21.08
CA LEU A 152 33.81 8.85 20.58
C LEU A 152 35.14 9.42 20.05
N PRO A 153 36.09 9.77 20.93
CA PRO A 153 37.32 10.46 20.54
C PRO A 153 38.33 9.59 19.79
N ASN A 154 38.25 8.27 19.94
CA ASN A 154 39.22 7.33 19.37
C ASN A 154 38.94 6.95 17.91
N ALA A 155 37.72 7.21 17.42
CA ALA A 155 37.28 6.88 16.06
C ALA A 155 37.44 8.09 15.13
N GLU A 156 37.71 7.84 13.84
CA GLU A 156 37.77 8.90 12.82
C GLU A 156 36.37 9.31 12.35
N HIS A 157 36.02 10.59 12.49
CA HIS A 157 34.71 11.12 12.07
C HIS A 157 34.73 11.59 10.62
N VAL A 158 33.92 10.95 9.78
CA VAL A 158 33.78 11.29 8.36
C VAL A 158 32.42 11.93 8.13
N VAL A 159 32.40 13.19 7.67
CA VAL A 159 31.17 13.83 7.21
C VAL A 159 30.85 13.32 5.80
N LEU A 160 29.71 12.64 5.66
CA LEU A 160 29.30 12.01 4.41
C LEU A 160 28.40 12.95 3.62
N GLN A 161 28.78 13.22 2.38
CA GLN A 161 27.99 14.04 1.46
C GLN A 161 27.04 13.15 0.64
N LEU A 162 25.76 13.53 0.60
CA LEU A 162 24.75 12.89 -0.24
C LEU A 162 24.13 13.95 -1.16
N ASP A 163 24.27 13.75 -2.47
CA ASP A 163 23.69 14.65 -3.46
C ASP A 163 22.16 14.65 -3.37
N HIS A 164 21.54 15.82 -3.52
CA HIS A 164 20.08 15.91 -3.43
C HIS A 164 19.41 15.27 -4.65
N VAL A 165 18.31 14.57 -4.39
CA VAL A 165 17.42 14.09 -5.45
C VAL A 165 16.83 15.29 -6.19
N THR A 166 16.83 15.25 -7.52
CA THR A 166 16.27 16.28 -8.38
C THR A 166 14.85 16.68 -7.94
N GLY A 167 14.52 17.97 -7.98
CA GLY A 167 13.24 18.51 -7.49
C GLY A 167 11.98 17.94 -8.17
N ASN A 168 12.12 17.35 -9.35
CA ASN A 168 11.04 16.74 -10.13
C ASN A 168 10.70 15.30 -9.72
N VAL A 169 11.53 14.65 -8.90
CA VAL A 169 11.25 13.30 -8.40
C VAL A 169 10.29 13.39 -7.21
N THR A 170 9.07 12.92 -7.41
CA THR A 170 8.03 12.79 -6.38
C THR A 170 7.89 11.34 -5.92
N TRP A 171 7.10 11.10 -4.87
CA TRP A 171 6.84 9.73 -4.43
C TRP A 171 6.15 8.88 -5.51
N GLU A 172 5.26 9.49 -6.30
CA GLU A 172 4.61 8.88 -7.46
C GLU A 172 5.60 8.53 -8.57
N SER A 173 6.70 9.27 -8.70
CA SER A 173 7.76 8.90 -9.65
C SER A 173 8.56 7.66 -9.20
N LEU A 174 8.68 7.42 -7.88
CA LEU A 174 9.33 6.24 -7.32
C LEU A 174 8.40 5.01 -7.30
N TYR A 175 7.08 5.23 -7.29
CA TYR A 175 6.05 4.20 -7.41
C TYR A 175 5.01 4.58 -8.49
N PRO A 176 5.38 4.54 -9.78
CA PRO A 176 4.46 4.89 -10.85
C PRO A 176 3.31 3.88 -10.99
N GLU A 177 2.13 4.37 -11.43
CA GLU A 177 0.97 3.52 -11.76
C GLU A 177 1.19 2.61 -12.98
N TRP A 178 2.07 3.04 -13.89
CA TRP A 178 2.28 2.42 -15.20
C TRP A 178 3.41 1.37 -15.21
N ILE A 179 3.98 1.02 -14.04
CA ILE A 179 4.89 -0.14 -13.97
C ILE A 179 4.08 -1.35 -14.42
N ASP A 180 4.43 -1.85 -15.59
CA ASP A 180 3.86 -3.06 -16.14
C ASP A 180 4.44 -4.26 -15.40
N GLU A 181 3.76 -4.65 -14.32
CA GLU A 181 4.16 -5.74 -13.43
C GLU A 181 4.25 -7.10 -14.16
N GLU A 182 3.69 -7.21 -15.37
CA GLU A 182 3.68 -8.40 -16.23
C GLU A 182 4.52 -8.21 -17.53
N GLU A 183 5.16 -7.05 -17.72
CA GLU A 183 5.97 -6.68 -18.91
C GLU A 183 5.25 -6.86 -20.27
N GLU A 184 3.93 -6.70 -20.32
CA GLU A 184 3.11 -6.82 -21.52
C GLU A 184 3.36 -5.74 -22.60
N PHE A 185 3.86 -4.55 -22.23
CA PHE A 185 3.97 -3.39 -23.11
C PHE A 185 5.37 -2.75 -23.16
N GLU A 186 5.96 -2.29 -22.03
CA GLU A 186 7.32 -1.72 -21.96
C GLU A 186 7.97 -1.90 -20.56
N VAL A 187 9.29 -2.19 -20.51
CA VAL A 187 10.05 -2.28 -19.25
C VAL A 187 10.23 -0.88 -18.63
N PRO A 188 9.67 -0.60 -17.45
CA PRO A 188 9.73 0.72 -16.85
C PRO A 188 11.15 1.08 -16.37
N LYS A 189 11.66 2.25 -16.76
CA LYS A 189 12.91 2.80 -16.23
C LYS A 189 12.66 3.44 -14.86
N CYS A 190 13.05 2.74 -13.79
CA CYS A 190 12.98 3.28 -12.43
C CYS A 190 13.88 4.52 -12.28
N PRO A 191 13.44 5.60 -11.61
CA PRO A 191 14.29 6.74 -11.33
C PRO A 191 15.47 6.30 -10.46
N SER A 192 16.69 6.67 -10.83
CA SER A 192 17.86 6.41 -10.01
C SER A 192 17.96 7.45 -8.88
N LEU A 193 18.09 6.98 -7.64
CA LEU A 193 18.43 7.83 -6.50
C LEU A 193 19.95 8.01 -6.43
N PRO A 194 20.47 9.23 -6.20
CA PRO A 194 21.90 9.45 -5.98
C PRO A 194 22.45 8.50 -4.92
N SER A 195 23.69 8.06 -5.10
CA SER A 195 24.35 7.18 -4.13
C SER A 195 25.43 7.95 -3.39
N LEU A 196 25.60 7.61 -2.12
CA LEU A 196 26.62 8.19 -1.28
C LEU A 196 28.00 7.82 -1.84
N GLN A 197 28.86 8.82 -2.08
CA GLN A 197 30.23 8.59 -2.52
C GLN A 197 31.12 8.42 -1.29
N PHE A 198 31.62 7.21 -1.07
CA PHE A 198 32.53 6.90 0.04
C PHE A 198 33.80 6.20 -0.48
N PRO A 199 35.01 6.72 -0.16
CA PRO A 199 36.27 6.18 -0.68
C PRO A 199 36.69 4.84 -0.06
N GLY A 200 35.92 4.30 0.90
CA GLY A 200 36.14 2.96 1.47
C GLY A 200 37.10 2.89 2.66
N LYS A 201 37.64 4.04 3.11
CA LYS A 201 38.44 4.17 4.33
C LYS A 201 38.10 5.49 5.06
N PRO A 202 38.14 5.54 6.40
CA PRO A 202 38.27 4.42 7.35
C PRO A 202 37.11 3.42 7.22
N GLN A 203 37.23 2.23 7.82
CA GLN A 203 36.05 1.35 7.94
C GLN A 203 35.03 2.04 8.85
N ILE A 204 33.76 2.10 8.41
CA ILE A 204 32.70 2.76 9.18
C ILE A 204 31.99 1.72 10.03
N ASP A 205 32.08 1.86 11.35
CA ASP A 205 31.46 0.97 12.34
C ASP A 205 30.15 1.55 12.89
N LEU A 206 30.01 2.88 12.86
CA LEU A 206 28.79 3.60 13.24
C LEU A 206 28.39 4.62 12.16
N ILE A 207 27.15 4.54 11.69
CA ILE A 207 26.57 5.50 10.74
C ILE A 207 25.49 6.29 11.48
N ALA A 208 25.76 7.56 11.80
CA ALA A 208 24.78 8.46 12.36
C ALA A 208 24.10 9.29 11.26
N VAL A 209 22.77 9.36 11.28
CA VAL A 209 21.97 10.05 10.27
C VAL A 209 20.97 10.97 10.94
N LYS A 210 20.97 12.24 10.54
CA LYS A 210 19.95 13.21 10.95
C LYS A 210 18.86 13.29 9.88
N LEU A 211 17.65 12.77 10.16
CA LEU A 211 16.60 12.72 9.13
C LEU A 211 15.84 14.06 9.03
N PRO A 212 15.52 14.52 7.81
CA PRO A 212 14.72 15.72 7.63
C PRO A 212 13.32 15.52 8.20
N CYS A 213 12.80 16.55 8.88
CA CYS A 213 11.47 16.52 9.48
C CYS A 213 10.75 17.83 9.22
N ASN A 214 9.65 17.75 8.46
CA ASN A 214 8.69 18.83 8.33
C ASN A 214 7.55 18.61 9.35
N LYS A 215 7.44 19.49 10.35
CA LYS A 215 6.41 19.40 11.39
C LYS A 215 4.99 19.67 10.86
N ALA A 216 4.84 20.32 9.71
CA ALA A 216 3.56 20.74 9.16
C ALA A 216 3.01 19.82 8.03
N GLY A 217 3.78 18.84 7.56
CA GLY A 217 3.41 17.97 6.42
C GLY A 217 3.04 16.54 6.81
N LYS A 218 2.42 15.80 5.86
CA LYS A 218 2.36 14.33 5.92
C LYS A 218 3.78 13.79 5.93
N TRP A 219 4.10 12.99 6.95
CA TRP A 219 5.42 12.37 7.12
C TRP A 219 5.58 11.11 6.26
N SER A 220 4.46 10.44 5.96
CA SER A 220 4.40 9.28 5.07
C SER A 220 4.70 9.72 3.64
N ARG A 221 5.49 8.94 2.89
CA ARG A 221 5.81 9.19 1.47
C ARG A 221 6.70 10.42 1.22
N ASP A 222 7.63 10.69 2.14
CA ASP A 222 8.66 11.72 1.97
C ASP A 222 9.91 11.15 1.27
N VAL A 223 10.21 11.68 0.07
CA VAL A 223 11.35 11.25 -0.77
C VAL A 223 12.69 11.48 -0.09
N SER A 224 12.87 12.61 0.60
CA SER A 224 14.14 12.95 1.26
C SER A 224 14.38 12.05 2.47
N HIS A 225 13.31 11.75 3.21
CA HIS A 225 13.34 10.85 4.36
C HIS A 225 13.67 9.41 3.93
N LEU A 226 13.10 8.92 2.83
CA LEU A 226 13.45 7.63 2.23
C LEU A 226 14.90 7.61 1.73
N HIS A 227 15.34 8.67 1.06
CA HIS A 227 16.66 8.74 0.44
C HIS A 227 17.79 8.63 1.46
N PHE A 228 17.73 9.38 2.57
CA PHE A 228 18.74 9.29 3.63
C PHE A 228 18.80 7.91 4.28
N GLN A 229 17.66 7.28 4.50
CA GLN A 229 17.59 5.94 5.08
C GLN A 229 18.15 4.87 4.13
N LEU A 230 17.85 4.95 2.83
CA LEU A 230 18.45 4.08 1.81
C LEU A 230 19.95 4.30 1.67
N ALA A 231 20.43 5.54 1.75
CA ALA A 231 21.86 5.85 1.70
C ALA A 231 22.61 5.23 2.90
N ALA A 232 22.06 5.36 4.11
CA ALA A 232 22.59 4.75 5.31
C ALA A 232 22.60 3.21 5.22
N ALA A 233 21.49 2.63 4.74
CA ALA A 233 21.37 1.18 4.56
C ALA A 233 22.38 0.65 3.53
N ARG A 234 22.56 1.34 2.40
CA ARG A 234 23.55 0.98 1.36
C ARG A 234 24.98 1.07 1.88
N LEU A 235 25.30 2.10 2.67
CA LEU A 235 26.62 2.24 3.28
C LEU A 235 26.89 1.11 4.29
N ALA A 236 25.94 0.82 5.19
CA ALA A 236 26.04 -0.31 6.12
C ALA A 236 26.22 -1.64 5.36
N ALA A 237 25.40 -1.86 4.33
CA ALA A 237 25.45 -3.04 3.47
C ALA A 237 26.78 -3.18 2.69
N SER A 238 27.49 -2.08 2.44
CA SER A 238 28.78 -2.08 1.72
C SER A 238 29.96 -2.56 2.55
N ALA A 239 29.83 -2.58 3.89
CA ALA A 239 30.86 -3.07 4.79
C ALA A 239 31.24 -4.51 4.45
N LYS A 240 32.53 -4.81 4.41
CA LYS A 240 33.05 -6.14 4.07
C LYS A 240 33.32 -6.94 5.35
N GLY A 241 32.94 -8.22 5.35
CA GLY A 241 33.18 -9.13 6.47
C GLY A 241 31.97 -9.33 7.40
N LEU A 242 32.22 -9.99 8.53
CA LEU A 242 31.26 -10.30 9.59
C LEU A 242 31.22 -9.26 10.72
N HIS A 243 31.93 -8.14 10.58
CA HIS A 243 31.91 -7.09 11.60
C HIS A 243 30.55 -6.39 11.62
N PRO A 244 29.93 -6.23 12.81
CA PRO A 244 28.66 -5.53 12.94
C PRO A 244 28.84 -4.05 12.60
N VAL A 245 27.88 -3.49 11.88
CA VAL A 245 27.80 -2.04 11.64
C VAL A 245 26.57 -1.53 12.35
N HIS A 246 26.71 -0.44 13.09
CA HIS A 246 25.64 0.20 13.83
C HIS A 246 25.09 1.38 13.03
N VAL A 247 23.76 1.53 13.02
CA VAL A 247 23.08 2.64 12.35
C VAL A 247 22.25 3.40 13.36
N LEU A 248 22.58 4.68 13.56
CA LEU A 248 21.91 5.58 14.48
C LEU A 248 21.08 6.60 13.69
N LEU A 249 19.76 6.57 13.84
CA LEU A 249 18.82 7.47 13.18
C LEU A 249 18.27 8.47 14.19
N LEU A 250 18.48 9.76 13.93
CA LEU A 250 17.94 10.86 14.72
C LEU A 250 16.69 11.40 14.02
N THR A 251 15.51 11.18 14.61
CA THR A 251 14.22 11.52 14.01
C THR A 251 13.09 11.55 15.04
N ASP A 252 12.21 12.55 14.93
CA ASP A 252 10.91 12.60 15.63
C ASP A 252 9.86 11.68 14.97
N ARG A 253 10.17 11.13 13.80
CA ARG A 253 9.29 10.29 12.98
C ARG A 253 9.80 8.86 12.92
N PHE A 254 8.90 7.93 12.66
CA PHE A 254 9.23 6.51 12.64
C PHE A 254 10.23 6.16 11.51
N PRO A 255 11.38 5.52 11.80
CA PRO A 255 12.24 4.94 10.77
C PRO A 255 11.48 3.91 9.94
N LEU A 256 11.83 3.73 8.66
CA LEU A 256 11.13 2.79 7.78
C LEU A 256 11.19 1.37 8.37
N PRO A 257 10.07 0.83 8.89
CA PRO A 257 10.08 -0.43 9.64
C PRO A 257 10.54 -1.61 8.78
N ASN A 258 10.36 -1.48 7.46
CA ASN A 258 10.82 -2.47 6.51
C ASN A 258 12.35 -2.44 6.29
N LEU A 259 12.97 -1.26 6.33
CA LEU A 259 14.41 -1.13 6.09
C LEU A 259 15.22 -1.32 7.39
N PHE A 260 14.77 -0.70 8.48
CA PHE A 260 15.34 -0.83 9.81
C PHE A 260 14.34 -1.54 10.69
N THR A 261 14.45 -2.87 10.71
CA THR A 261 13.42 -3.70 11.35
C THR A 261 13.55 -3.64 12.85
N CYS A 262 12.42 -3.83 13.52
CA CYS A 262 12.36 -3.97 14.97
C CYS A 262 13.26 -5.12 15.51
N LYS A 263 13.51 -6.17 14.70
CA LYS A 263 14.42 -7.27 15.08
C LYS A 263 15.89 -6.80 15.18
N ASP A 264 16.22 -5.73 14.47
CA ASP A 264 17.56 -5.15 14.42
C ASP A 264 17.70 -3.94 15.38
N LEU A 265 16.64 -3.55 16.10
CA LEU A 265 16.67 -2.40 17.01
C LEU A 265 17.45 -2.78 18.28
N PHE A 266 18.57 -2.09 18.52
CA PHE A 266 19.44 -2.32 19.67
C PHE A 266 19.01 -1.45 20.87
N ALA A 267 18.75 -0.16 20.63
CA ALA A 267 18.31 0.76 21.66
C ALA A 267 17.51 1.93 21.07
N HIS A 268 16.52 2.42 21.81
CA HIS A 268 15.75 3.61 21.46
C HIS A 268 15.56 4.48 22.70
N GLU A 269 15.82 5.78 22.55
CA GLU A 269 15.54 6.79 23.58
C GLU A 269 15.14 8.11 22.92
N GLY A 270 13.91 8.57 23.18
CA GLY A 270 13.38 9.81 22.60
C GLY A 270 13.40 9.81 21.07
N ASN A 271 14.19 10.70 20.47
CA ASN A 271 14.33 10.81 19.01
C ASN A 271 15.54 10.03 18.45
N THR A 272 16.18 9.21 19.28
CA THR A 272 17.42 8.50 18.95
C THR A 272 17.17 7.00 18.81
N TRP A 273 17.32 6.47 17.61
CA TRP A 273 17.10 5.06 17.28
C TRP A 273 18.41 4.40 16.84
N LEU A 274 18.89 3.40 17.59
CA LEU A 274 20.12 2.67 17.29
C LEU A 274 19.80 1.24 16.85
N TYR A 275 20.27 0.88 15.66
CA TYR A 275 20.08 -0.43 15.05
C TYR A 275 21.42 -1.16 14.86
N THR A 276 21.40 -2.47 15.00
CA THR A 276 22.47 -3.39 14.59
C THR A 276 21.92 -4.29 13.46
N PRO A 277 21.81 -3.76 12.23
CA PRO A 277 21.17 -4.47 11.12
C PRO A 277 21.89 -5.75 10.73
N ASN A 278 21.11 -6.77 10.37
CA ASN A 278 21.63 -7.92 9.65
C ASN A 278 22.09 -7.50 8.24
N LEU A 279 23.41 -7.43 8.03
CA LEU A 279 24.02 -6.95 6.79
C LEU A 279 23.65 -7.80 5.56
N HIS A 280 23.34 -9.09 5.72
CA HIS A 280 22.90 -9.93 4.60
C HIS A 280 21.49 -9.52 4.13
N ARG A 281 20.52 -9.48 5.05
CA ARG A 281 19.14 -9.04 4.74
C ARG A 281 19.12 -7.61 4.21
N LEU A 282 19.93 -6.73 4.80
CA LEU A 282 20.03 -5.34 4.35
C LEU A 282 20.60 -5.22 2.93
N ARG A 283 21.61 -6.04 2.57
CA ARG A 283 22.14 -6.10 1.19
C ARG A 283 21.09 -6.59 0.20
N GLU A 284 20.31 -7.61 0.53
CA GLU A 284 19.23 -8.11 -0.32
C GLU A 284 18.17 -7.02 -0.55
N LYS A 285 17.70 -6.38 0.54
CA LYS A 285 16.73 -5.28 0.50
C LYS A 285 17.24 -4.06 -0.28
N ALA A 286 18.50 -3.65 -0.08
CA ALA A 286 19.07 -2.45 -0.69
C ALA A 286 19.49 -2.62 -2.16
N ARG A 287 19.65 -3.87 -2.63
CA ARG A 287 19.93 -4.21 -4.04
C ARG A 287 18.69 -4.13 -4.93
N LEU A 288 17.50 -4.35 -4.36
CA LEU A 288 16.26 -4.21 -5.10
C LEU A 288 16.02 -2.73 -5.43
N PRO A 289 15.81 -2.35 -6.70
CA PRO A 289 15.41 -0.99 -7.03
C PRO A 289 14.07 -0.66 -6.33
N VAL A 290 13.90 0.60 -5.94
CA VAL A 290 12.64 1.07 -5.32
C VAL A 290 11.49 0.84 -6.31
N GLY A 291 10.45 0.13 -5.86
CA GLY A 291 9.29 -0.19 -6.69
C GLY A 291 9.44 -1.39 -7.64
N SER A 292 10.50 -2.19 -7.52
CA SER A 292 10.71 -3.37 -8.40
C SER A 292 9.83 -4.55 -8.02
N SER A 293 9.27 -5.21 -9.03
CA SER A 293 8.70 -6.55 -8.95
C SER A 293 9.82 -7.57 -9.16
N ALA A 294 10.13 -8.42 -8.18
CA ALA A 294 11.02 -9.55 -8.44
C ALA A 294 10.19 -10.64 -9.13
N GLN A 295 10.49 -10.91 -10.40
CA GLN A 295 9.92 -12.03 -11.13
C GLN A 295 10.55 -13.33 -10.63
N ILE A 296 9.75 -14.20 -10.03
CA ILE A 296 10.16 -15.54 -9.64
C ILE A 296 9.09 -16.53 -10.13
N ILE A 297 9.54 -17.58 -10.81
CA ILE A 297 8.71 -18.61 -11.44
C ILE A 297 9.05 -19.97 -10.78
N ARG A 298 8.07 -20.65 -10.15
CA ARG A 298 7.35 -21.85 -10.65
C ARG A 298 6.50 -22.54 -9.55
N MET A 299 5.68 -23.51 -9.99
CA MET A 299 4.40 -24.01 -9.46
C MET A 299 4.47 -25.16 -8.40
N SER A 300 3.26 -25.64 -8.01
CA SER A 300 2.85 -26.94 -7.44
C SER A 300 3.12 -27.27 -5.95
N GLY A 301 2.05 -27.52 -5.17
CA GLY A 301 2.13 -28.37 -3.96
C GLY A 301 2.96 -27.82 -2.80
N SER A 302 2.51 -26.72 -2.18
CA SER A 302 3.24 -26.12 -1.06
C SER A 302 3.48 -27.11 0.07
N THR A 303 4.69 -27.11 0.61
CA THR A 303 5.10 -27.91 1.78
C THR A 303 5.08 -27.09 3.07
N ARG A 304 4.62 -25.84 3.00
CA ARG A 304 4.61 -24.90 4.11
C ARG A 304 3.37 -25.10 4.99
N ASP A 305 3.49 -24.70 6.24
CA ASP A 305 2.36 -24.70 7.17
C ASP A 305 1.22 -23.80 6.67
N LEU A 306 -0.01 -24.29 6.75
CA LEU A 306 -1.21 -23.48 6.59
C LEU A 306 -1.66 -23.00 7.96
N VAL A 307 -1.66 -21.69 8.18
CA VAL A 307 -1.97 -21.08 9.48
C VAL A 307 -3.20 -20.22 9.36
N ILE A 308 -4.16 -20.37 10.29
CA ILE A 308 -5.35 -19.52 10.35
C ILE A 308 -5.48 -18.85 11.72
N LEU A 309 -5.71 -17.55 11.70
CA LEU A 309 -6.05 -16.77 12.89
C LEU A 309 -7.57 -16.78 13.08
N VAL A 310 -8.03 -17.22 14.25
CA VAL A 310 -9.46 -17.26 14.59
C VAL A 310 -9.72 -16.65 15.96
N ASP A 311 -10.87 -16.03 16.14
CA ASP A 311 -11.33 -15.58 17.47
C ASP A 311 -12.34 -16.57 18.07
N ASP A 312 -12.87 -16.23 19.24
CA ASP A 312 -13.87 -17.01 19.97
C ASP A 312 -15.26 -17.07 19.28
N SER A 313 -15.49 -16.29 18.22
CA SER A 313 -16.73 -16.34 17.45
C SER A 313 -16.82 -17.57 16.54
N ILE A 314 -15.68 -18.20 16.22
CA ILE A 314 -15.62 -19.40 15.40
C ILE A 314 -15.86 -20.64 16.29
N SER A 315 -17.02 -21.28 16.12
CA SER A 315 -17.41 -22.47 16.88
C SER A 315 -16.46 -23.67 16.68
N ASP A 316 -16.36 -24.55 17.67
CA ASP A 316 -15.59 -25.79 17.63
C ASP A 316 -15.88 -26.67 16.40
N TYR A 317 -17.14 -26.70 15.95
CA TYR A 317 -17.52 -27.41 14.73
C TYR A 317 -16.74 -26.94 13.48
N HIS A 318 -16.60 -25.62 13.29
CA HIS A 318 -15.87 -25.04 12.17
C HIS A 318 -14.35 -25.14 12.37
N ARG A 319 -13.87 -25.06 13.63
CA ARG A 319 -12.46 -25.32 13.98
C ARG A 319 -12.04 -26.74 13.61
N GLY A 320 -12.86 -27.75 13.94
CA GLY A 320 -12.61 -29.13 13.53
C GLY A 320 -12.65 -29.33 12.01
N GLY A 321 -13.32 -28.46 11.26
CA GLY A 321 -13.22 -28.40 9.80
C GLY A 321 -11.87 -27.90 9.31
N LEU A 322 -11.38 -26.81 9.90
CA LEU A 322 -10.06 -26.23 9.60
C LEU A 322 -8.93 -27.21 9.92
N GLU A 323 -8.96 -27.86 11.08
CA GLU A 323 -7.99 -28.90 11.47
C GLU A 323 -8.03 -30.11 10.54
N ALA A 324 -9.24 -30.56 10.15
CA ALA A 324 -9.40 -31.64 9.18
C ALA A 324 -8.87 -31.27 7.78
N ALA A 325 -8.78 -29.98 7.48
CA ALA A 325 -8.13 -29.43 6.30
C ALA A 325 -6.65 -29.09 6.52
N GLU A 326 -6.05 -29.59 7.61
CA GLU A 326 -4.64 -29.46 7.98
C GLU A 326 -4.19 -28.01 8.30
N TRP A 327 -5.13 -27.12 8.66
CA TRP A 327 -4.79 -25.79 9.15
C TRP A 327 -4.34 -25.81 10.62
N LYS A 328 -3.23 -25.16 10.91
CA LYS A 328 -2.82 -24.82 12.28
C LYS A 328 -3.62 -23.63 12.76
N ILE A 329 -4.44 -23.86 13.77
CA ILE A 329 -5.33 -22.83 14.34
C ILE A 329 -4.59 -22.03 15.40
N TYR A 330 -4.51 -20.71 15.19
CA TYR A 330 -4.03 -19.76 16.19
C TYR A 330 -5.21 -18.94 16.69
N THR A 331 -5.52 -19.06 17.98
CA THR A 331 -6.60 -18.28 18.58
C THR A 331 -6.09 -16.88 18.94
N ILE A 332 -6.79 -15.85 18.47
CA ILE A 332 -6.43 -14.45 18.69
C ILE A 332 -7.52 -13.71 19.43
N GLN A 333 -7.12 -12.67 20.16
CA GLN A 333 -8.03 -11.63 20.61
C GLN A 333 -8.16 -10.57 19.51
N ARG A 334 -9.40 -10.28 19.12
CA ARG A 334 -9.69 -9.24 18.11
C ARG A 334 -9.16 -7.89 18.56
N ILE A 335 -8.69 -7.11 17.59
CA ILE A 335 -8.24 -5.73 17.81
C ILE A 335 -9.27 -4.82 17.18
N ARG A 336 -9.89 -3.98 18.01
CA ARG A 336 -10.85 -2.99 17.55
C ARG A 336 -10.10 -1.83 16.89
N ASN A 337 -10.58 -1.39 15.73
CA ASN A 337 -10.20 -0.14 15.12
C ASN A 337 -10.84 1.02 15.93
N PRO A 338 -10.05 1.85 16.62
CA PRO A 338 -10.58 2.90 17.49
C PRO A 338 -11.35 3.97 16.71
N LYS A 339 -11.09 4.11 15.41
CA LYS A 339 -11.73 5.10 14.52
C LYS A 339 -12.94 4.55 13.76
N ALA A 340 -13.29 3.28 13.96
CA ALA A 340 -14.46 2.68 13.34
C ALA A 340 -15.73 2.90 14.17
N GLU A 341 -16.83 3.15 13.49
CA GLU A 341 -18.16 3.14 14.09
C GLU A 341 -18.47 1.72 14.64
N PRO A 342 -19.22 1.61 15.76
CA PRO A 342 -19.66 0.31 16.26
C PRO A 342 -20.40 -0.48 15.18
N GLU A 343 -20.15 -1.79 15.10
CA GLU A 343 -20.77 -2.73 14.15
C GLU A 343 -20.44 -2.48 12.67
N ALA A 344 -19.59 -1.49 12.36
CA ALA A 344 -19.11 -1.27 11.00
C ALA A 344 -18.22 -2.43 10.53
N TYR A 345 -18.20 -2.66 9.22
CA TYR A 345 -17.42 -3.76 8.62
C TYR A 345 -15.92 -3.70 8.95
N ASN A 346 -15.38 -2.49 9.15
CA ASN A 346 -13.98 -2.21 9.45
C ASN A 346 -13.68 -2.18 10.95
N GLU A 347 -14.65 -2.48 11.83
CA GLU A 347 -14.49 -2.37 13.28
C GLU A 347 -13.36 -3.26 13.81
N TRP A 348 -13.12 -4.41 13.20
CA TRP A 348 -12.19 -5.42 13.72
C TRP A 348 -11.05 -5.76 12.78
N ASN A 349 -10.90 -5.02 11.69
CA ASN A 349 -9.90 -5.32 10.66
C ASN A 349 -8.45 -5.13 11.15
N TYR A 350 -8.23 -4.34 12.19
CA TYR A 350 -6.92 -4.21 12.84
C TYR A 350 -6.48 -5.50 13.54
N SER A 351 -7.35 -6.52 13.66
CA SER A 351 -6.94 -7.87 14.06
C SER A 351 -5.89 -8.45 13.11
N LYS A 352 -5.76 -7.93 11.88
CA LYS A 352 -4.68 -8.24 10.94
C LYS A 352 -3.29 -7.92 11.51
N PHE A 353 -3.17 -7.04 12.51
CA PHE A 353 -1.88 -6.77 13.16
C PHE A 353 -1.33 -7.97 13.93
N ARG A 354 -2.20 -8.93 14.31
CA ARG A 354 -1.80 -10.19 14.97
C ARG A 354 -0.86 -11.04 14.11
N LEU A 355 -0.79 -10.80 12.80
CA LEU A 355 0.19 -11.43 11.92
C LEU A 355 1.63 -11.25 12.40
N TRP A 356 1.97 -10.09 12.96
CA TRP A 356 3.32 -9.83 13.49
C TRP A 356 3.63 -10.58 14.79
N GLN A 357 2.63 -11.22 15.42
CA GLN A 357 2.84 -12.06 16.61
C GLN A 357 3.07 -13.54 16.27
N LEU A 358 3.03 -13.93 15.00
CA LEU A 358 3.33 -15.29 14.54
C LEU A 358 4.85 -15.56 14.54
N THR A 359 5.51 -15.31 15.68
CA THR A 359 6.98 -15.33 15.82
C THR A 359 7.60 -16.73 15.78
N ASP A 360 6.78 -17.78 15.76
CA ASP A 360 7.22 -19.14 15.46
C ASP A 360 7.62 -19.32 13.98
N TYR A 361 7.34 -18.31 13.15
CA TYR A 361 7.67 -18.26 11.73
C TYR A 361 8.64 -17.11 11.43
N ASP A 362 9.67 -17.38 10.63
CA ASP A 362 10.58 -16.35 10.15
C ASP A 362 9.92 -15.40 9.15
N LYS A 363 9.03 -15.96 8.32
CA LYS A 363 8.32 -15.27 7.23
C LYS A 363 6.98 -15.95 6.97
N ILE A 364 5.96 -15.16 6.65
CA ILE A 364 4.62 -15.63 6.30
C ILE A 364 4.13 -14.95 5.02
N ILE A 365 3.33 -15.67 4.24
CA ILE A 365 2.51 -15.09 3.17
C ILE A 365 1.11 -14.96 3.74
N PHE A 366 0.70 -13.74 4.03
CA PHE A 366 -0.67 -13.46 4.42
C PHE A 366 -1.57 -13.40 3.18
N ILE A 367 -2.77 -13.98 3.31
CA ILE A 367 -3.80 -14.03 2.28
C ILE A 367 -5.15 -13.78 2.96
N ASP A 368 -5.91 -12.78 2.51
CA ASP A 368 -7.27 -12.56 3.00
C ASP A 368 -8.18 -13.76 2.68
N ALA A 369 -9.21 -13.96 3.49
CA ALA A 369 -10.10 -15.12 3.41
C ALA A 369 -11.00 -15.17 2.15
N ASP A 370 -11.02 -14.09 1.38
CA ASP A 370 -11.81 -13.91 0.16
C ASP A 370 -10.99 -14.02 -1.13
N LEU A 371 -9.83 -14.67 -1.03
CA LEU A 371 -9.01 -15.05 -2.17
C LEU A 371 -9.11 -16.56 -2.46
N LEU A 372 -8.92 -16.91 -3.73
CA LEU A 372 -8.86 -18.29 -4.22
C LEU A 372 -7.49 -18.54 -4.85
N ILE A 373 -6.72 -19.44 -4.24
CA ILE A 373 -5.41 -19.86 -4.75
C ILE A 373 -5.62 -20.95 -5.82
N LEU A 374 -5.14 -20.70 -7.02
CA LEU A 374 -5.22 -21.59 -8.18
C LEU A 374 -3.87 -22.26 -8.52
N ARG A 375 -2.77 -21.66 -8.09
CA ARG A 375 -1.40 -22.15 -8.32
C ARG A 375 -0.55 -21.92 -7.07
N ASN A 376 0.52 -22.69 -6.90
CA ASN A 376 1.49 -22.49 -5.82
C ASN A 376 2.14 -21.10 -5.92
N ILE A 377 2.28 -20.44 -4.77
CA ILE A 377 2.86 -19.10 -4.62
C ILE A 377 4.06 -19.09 -3.66
N ASP A 378 4.69 -20.24 -3.40
CA ASP A 378 5.82 -20.36 -2.46
C ASP A 378 7.04 -19.55 -2.88
N PHE A 379 7.17 -19.25 -4.18
CA PHE A 379 8.21 -18.34 -4.66
C PHE A 379 8.15 -16.97 -3.98
N LEU A 380 6.99 -16.56 -3.44
CA LEU A 380 6.87 -15.32 -2.66
C LEU A 380 7.64 -15.35 -1.33
N PHE A 381 8.02 -16.53 -0.80
CA PHE A 381 8.85 -16.61 0.40
C PHE A 381 10.28 -16.08 0.18
N GLU A 382 10.72 -15.90 -1.07
CA GLU A 382 11.99 -15.25 -1.37
C GLU A 382 11.90 -13.72 -1.24
N MET A 383 10.69 -13.17 -1.27
CA MET A 383 10.46 -11.72 -1.18
C MET A 383 10.69 -11.20 0.25
N PRO A 384 11.21 -9.98 0.42
CA PRO A 384 11.36 -9.36 1.73
C PRO A 384 10.00 -8.88 2.29
N GLU A 385 9.93 -8.60 3.60
CA GLU A 385 8.87 -7.73 4.14
C GLU A 385 8.98 -6.32 3.49
N ILE A 386 7.97 -5.47 3.52
CA ILE A 386 6.64 -5.88 3.11
C ILE A 386 6.64 -5.94 1.58
N SER A 387 6.21 -7.09 1.04
CA SER A 387 5.97 -7.24 -0.39
C SER A 387 4.48 -7.48 -0.62
N ALA A 388 3.88 -6.77 -1.57
CA ALA A 388 2.44 -6.77 -1.80
C ALA A 388 2.10 -6.29 -3.22
N ILE A 389 0.82 -6.35 -3.59
CA ILE A 389 0.34 -5.95 -4.94
C ILE A 389 0.01 -4.46 -4.95
N GLY A 390 0.30 -3.76 -6.04
CA GLY A 390 -0.17 -2.39 -6.22
C GLY A 390 -1.70 -2.29 -6.30
N ASN A 391 -2.31 -1.45 -5.45
CA ASN A 391 -3.73 -1.15 -5.52
C ASN A 391 -4.01 0.07 -6.41
N ASN A 392 -3.32 1.19 -6.14
CA ASN A 392 -3.40 2.44 -6.91
C ASN A 392 -2.14 3.27 -6.60
N ALA A 393 -1.45 3.73 -7.65
CA ALA A 393 -0.21 4.51 -7.57
C ALA A 393 0.82 3.93 -6.60
N THR A 394 0.87 4.54 -5.42
CA THR A 394 1.89 4.37 -4.39
C THR A 394 1.42 3.48 -3.24
N LEU A 395 0.21 2.93 -3.35
CA LEU A 395 -0.48 2.17 -2.31
C LEU A 395 -0.55 0.69 -2.67
N PHE A 396 -0.27 -0.18 -1.70
CA PHE A 396 -0.45 -1.61 -1.86
C PHE A 396 -1.84 -2.08 -1.38
N ASN A 397 -2.29 -3.20 -1.95
CA ASN A 397 -3.43 -3.96 -1.49
C ASN A 397 -3.00 -4.87 -0.33
N SER A 398 -3.71 -4.87 0.80
CA SER A 398 -3.35 -5.67 1.98
C SER A 398 -3.93 -7.09 1.97
N GLY A 399 -4.47 -7.54 0.84
CA GLY A 399 -5.07 -8.87 0.66
C GLY A 399 -4.06 -9.99 0.40
N VAL A 400 -2.88 -9.67 -0.13
CA VAL A 400 -1.72 -10.58 -0.18
C VAL A 400 -0.48 -9.81 0.25
N MET A 401 0.16 -10.24 1.32
CA MET A 401 1.33 -9.57 1.89
C MET A 401 2.37 -10.57 2.36
N ILE A 402 3.64 -10.28 2.09
CA ILE A 402 4.76 -11.01 2.67
C ILE A 402 5.19 -10.25 3.92
N VAL A 403 5.19 -10.93 5.07
CA VAL A 403 5.43 -10.36 6.40
C VAL A 403 6.52 -11.17 7.10
N GLU A 404 7.36 -10.50 7.89
CA GLU A 404 8.40 -11.07 8.73
C GLU A 404 8.01 -10.84 10.21
N PRO A 405 7.28 -11.79 10.84
CA PRO A 405 6.68 -11.57 12.16
C PRO A 405 7.67 -11.11 13.24
N SER A 406 7.26 -10.16 14.05
CA SER A 406 8.05 -9.52 15.11
C SER A 406 7.12 -8.89 16.16
N ASN A 407 7.23 -9.31 17.41
CA ASN A 407 6.46 -8.73 18.51
C ASN A 407 6.73 -7.23 18.70
N CYS A 408 7.94 -6.75 18.39
CA CYS A 408 8.25 -5.33 18.41
C CYS A 408 7.51 -4.59 17.28
N THR A 409 7.41 -5.16 16.06
CA THR A 409 6.60 -4.55 14.99
C THR A 409 5.12 -4.56 15.37
N PHE A 410 4.63 -5.60 16.06
CA PHE A 410 3.28 -5.61 16.60
C PHE A 410 3.07 -4.48 17.63
N GLN A 411 3.98 -4.33 18.60
CA GLN A 411 3.91 -3.26 19.61
C GLN A 411 3.92 -1.89 18.95
N LEU A 412 4.79 -1.68 17.97
CA LEU A 412 4.81 -0.46 17.16
C LEU A 412 3.44 -0.11 16.58
N LEU A 413 2.77 -1.08 15.94
CA LEU A 413 1.43 -0.88 15.36
C LEU A 413 0.39 -0.57 16.44
N MET A 414 0.50 -1.21 17.60
CA MET A 414 -0.42 -0.99 18.72
C MET A 414 -0.21 0.36 19.40
N ASP A 415 1.03 0.80 19.61
CA ASP A 415 1.36 2.07 20.27
C ASP A 415 0.85 3.26 19.45
N HIS A 416 0.90 3.16 18.12
CA HIS A 416 0.47 4.23 17.20
C HIS A 416 -0.96 4.02 16.66
N ILE A 417 -1.74 3.10 17.24
CA ILE A 417 -3.09 2.74 16.75
C ILE A 417 -4.06 3.93 16.70
N ASN A 418 -3.92 4.87 17.63
CA ASN A 418 -4.76 6.07 17.73
C ASN A 418 -4.21 7.23 16.89
N GLU A 419 -2.89 7.32 16.76
CA GLU A 419 -2.21 8.45 16.13
C GLU A 419 -2.35 8.41 14.61
N ILE A 420 -2.17 7.23 14.01
CA ILE A 420 -2.13 7.09 12.55
C ILE A 420 -3.55 7.05 11.99
N GLU A 421 -3.79 7.86 10.96
CA GLU A 421 -5.06 7.94 10.28
C GLU A 421 -5.04 7.10 9.00
N SER A 422 -5.86 6.05 8.98
CA SER A 422 -6.04 5.21 7.80
C SER A 422 -6.78 5.98 6.70
N TYR A 423 -6.19 6.08 5.51
CA TYR A 423 -6.78 6.85 4.39
C TYR A 423 -8.15 6.32 3.94
N ASN A 424 -8.41 5.02 4.14
CA ASN A 424 -9.69 4.36 3.83
C ASN A 424 -10.44 3.90 5.08
N GLY A 425 -9.98 4.26 6.27
CA GLY A 425 -10.57 3.84 7.54
C GLY A 425 -10.34 2.37 7.92
N GLY A 426 -9.58 1.59 7.14
CA GLY A 426 -9.32 0.18 7.43
C GLY A 426 -7.85 -0.20 7.55
N ASP A 427 -7.57 -1.51 7.69
CA ASP A 427 -6.22 -2.06 7.87
C ASP A 427 -5.32 -1.70 6.69
N GLN A 428 -5.80 -1.82 5.45
CA GLN A 428 -5.01 -1.49 4.27
C GLN A 428 -4.51 -0.04 4.33
N GLY A 429 -5.40 0.89 4.70
CA GLY A 429 -5.03 2.30 4.78
C GLY A 429 -4.10 2.60 5.92
N TYR A 430 -4.24 1.91 7.06
CA TYR A 430 -3.32 2.04 8.18
C TYR A 430 -1.92 1.53 7.81
N LEU A 431 -1.84 0.31 7.26
CA LEU A 431 -0.59 -0.33 6.87
C LEU A 431 0.15 0.45 5.79
N ASN A 432 -0.56 1.09 4.85
CA ASN A 432 0.05 1.94 3.84
C ASN A 432 0.65 3.25 4.37
N GLU A 433 0.21 3.75 5.53
CA GLU A 433 0.84 4.91 6.17
C GLU A 433 2.07 4.50 6.98
N ILE A 434 2.10 3.29 7.56
CA ILE A 434 3.27 2.74 8.26
C ILE A 434 4.34 2.27 7.27
N PHE A 435 3.98 1.38 6.36
CA PHE A 435 4.90 0.73 5.42
C PHE A 435 4.94 1.48 4.09
N THR A 436 5.47 2.70 4.12
CA THR A 436 5.55 3.52 2.92
C THR A 436 6.50 2.93 1.88
N TRP A 437 7.60 2.31 2.31
CA TRP A 437 8.53 1.58 1.43
C TRP A 437 8.22 0.08 1.42
N TRP A 438 7.79 -0.41 0.25
CA TRP A 438 7.37 -1.79 0.00
C TRP A 438 7.81 -2.26 -1.40
N HIS A 439 7.79 -3.58 -1.62
CA HIS A 439 8.19 -4.20 -2.89
C HIS A 439 6.97 -4.78 -3.62
N ARG A 440 6.95 -4.68 -4.94
CA ARG A 440 5.84 -5.17 -5.75
C ARG A 440 5.95 -6.69 -5.96
N ILE A 441 4.81 -7.35 -6.04
CA ILE A 441 4.69 -8.75 -6.47
C ILE A 441 3.74 -8.83 -7.69
N PRO A 442 3.85 -9.86 -8.55
CA PRO A 442 3.12 -9.91 -9.81
C PRO A 442 1.61 -9.83 -9.63
N LYS A 443 0.91 -9.06 -10.44
CA LYS A 443 -0.54 -8.83 -10.33
C LYS A 443 -1.35 -10.13 -10.38
N HIS A 444 -0.85 -11.15 -11.08
CA HIS A 444 -1.44 -12.47 -11.11
C HIS A 444 -1.52 -13.20 -9.74
N VAL A 445 -0.84 -12.73 -8.69
CA VAL A 445 -0.92 -13.29 -7.32
C VAL A 445 -1.94 -12.62 -6.40
N ASN A 446 -2.68 -11.61 -6.88
CA ASN A 446 -3.85 -11.01 -6.21
C ASN A 446 -4.73 -10.33 -7.27
N PHE A 447 -5.25 -11.13 -8.21
CA PHE A 447 -5.96 -10.59 -9.35
C PHE A 447 -7.42 -10.28 -8.97
N LEU A 448 -7.77 -8.99 -8.94
CA LEU A 448 -9.08 -8.52 -8.49
C LEU A 448 -10.21 -8.95 -9.45
N LYS A 449 -11.26 -9.56 -8.89
CA LYS A 449 -12.57 -9.73 -9.56
C LYS A 449 -13.28 -8.38 -9.62
N HIS A 450 -12.81 -7.52 -10.51
CA HIS A 450 -13.32 -6.18 -10.71
C HIS A 450 -13.21 -5.72 -12.17
N PHE A 451 -14.27 -5.15 -12.70
CA PHE A 451 -14.37 -4.53 -14.02
C PHE A 451 -14.61 -3.04 -13.82
N TRP A 452 -13.60 -2.23 -14.14
CA TRP A 452 -13.65 -0.80 -13.86
C TRP A 452 -14.56 -0.09 -14.86
N ASP A 453 -15.23 0.98 -14.42
CA ASP A 453 -15.92 1.90 -15.31
C ASP A 453 -14.94 2.43 -16.38
N GLY A 454 -15.29 2.21 -17.65
CA GLY A 454 -14.47 2.57 -18.79
C GLY A 454 -13.47 1.50 -19.25
N ASP A 455 -13.44 0.30 -18.64
CA ASP A 455 -12.70 -0.82 -19.22
C ASP A 455 -13.22 -1.13 -20.63
N GLU A 456 -12.31 -1.19 -21.61
CA GLU A 456 -12.61 -1.59 -22.98
C GLU A 456 -13.09 -3.05 -23.04
N GLU A 457 -13.90 -3.38 -24.05
CA GLU A 457 -14.46 -4.74 -24.18
C GLU A 457 -13.38 -5.81 -24.29
N GLU A 458 -12.26 -5.53 -24.96
CA GLU A 458 -11.11 -6.44 -25.05
C GLU A 458 -10.53 -6.75 -23.67
N LYS A 459 -10.42 -5.74 -22.79
CA LYS A 459 -9.94 -5.90 -21.41
C LYS A 459 -10.92 -6.69 -20.54
N LYS A 460 -12.23 -6.50 -20.72
CA LYS A 460 -13.25 -7.30 -20.03
C LYS A 460 -13.22 -8.77 -20.49
N GLN A 461 -13.05 -9.01 -21.79
CA GLN A 461 -12.90 -10.34 -22.35
C GLN A 461 -11.61 -11.02 -21.88
N MET A 462 -10.48 -10.30 -21.85
CA MET A 462 -9.21 -10.78 -21.31
C MET A 462 -9.36 -11.21 -19.85
N LYS A 463 -9.94 -10.36 -18.98
CA LYS A 463 -10.23 -10.72 -17.58
C LYS A 463 -11.09 -11.98 -17.47
N THR A 464 -12.16 -12.06 -18.27
CA THR A 464 -13.05 -13.21 -18.30
C THR A 464 -12.32 -14.49 -18.72
N CYS A 465 -11.43 -14.39 -19.71
CA CYS A 465 -10.55 -15.48 -20.13
C CYS A 465 -9.62 -15.91 -19.00
N LEU A 466 -8.96 -14.96 -18.32
CA LEU A 466 -8.06 -15.23 -17.19
C LEU A 466 -8.78 -15.93 -16.02
N PHE A 467 -10.01 -15.51 -15.70
CA PHE A 467 -10.81 -16.14 -14.63
C PHE A 467 -11.22 -17.58 -14.95
N GLY A 468 -11.41 -17.91 -16.23
CA GLY A 468 -11.91 -19.20 -16.70
C GLY A 468 -10.84 -20.14 -17.28
N ALA A 469 -9.57 -19.70 -17.34
CA ALA A 469 -8.50 -20.44 -17.98
C ALA A 469 -8.26 -21.81 -17.32
N ASP A 470 -8.05 -22.83 -18.16
CA ASP A 470 -7.71 -24.20 -17.75
C ASP A 470 -6.60 -24.75 -18.68
N PRO A 471 -5.36 -24.98 -18.21
CA PRO A 471 -4.91 -24.79 -16.82
C PRO A 471 -4.95 -23.32 -16.36
N PRO A 472 -5.07 -23.05 -15.05
CA PRO A 472 -5.10 -21.69 -14.53
C PRO A 472 -3.86 -20.87 -14.92
N ILE A 473 -4.09 -19.65 -15.44
CA ILE A 473 -3.03 -18.65 -15.68
C ILE A 473 -2.77 -17.87 -14.39
N LEU A 474 -3.85 -17.36 -13.77
CA LEU A 474 -3.79 -16.63 -12.51
C LEU A 474 -3.28 -17.53 -11.38
N PHE A 475 -2.48 -16.97 -10.48
CA PHE A 475 -2.09 -17.65 -9.25
C PHE A 475 -3.17 -17.52 -8.18
N VAL A 476 -3.76 -16.33 -8.04
CA VAL A 476 -4.79 -16.04 -7.04
C VAL A 476 -5.84 -15.09 -7.61
N ILE A 477 -7.12 -15.41 -7.38
CA ILE A 477 -8.26 -14.51 -7.67
C ILE A 477 -8.75 -13.90 -6.35
N HIS A 478 -8.94 -12.59 -6.31
CA HIS A 478 -9.50 -11.87 -5.16
C HIS A 478 -10.96 -11.47 -5.43
N TYR A 479 -11.89 -12.06 -4.69
CA TYR A 479 -13.33 -11.88 -4.90
C TYR A 479 -13.85 -10.65 -4.18
N LEU A 480 -13.95 -9.52 -4.88
CA LEU A 480 -14.63 -8.31 -4.40
C LEU A 480 -16.16 -8.42 -4.55
N GLY A 481 -16.88 -7.49 -3.90
CA GLY A 481 -18.34 -7.50 -3.82
C GLY A 481 -18.90 -8.64 -2.95
N ASN A 482 -20.08 -9.14 -3.31
CA ASN A 482 -20.65 -10.34 -2.71
C ASN A 482 -19.77 -11.56 -3.00
N LYS A 483 -19.49 -12.33 -1.97
CA LYS A 483 -18.62 -13.51 -2.06
C LYS A 483 -19.37 -14.69 -2.68
N PRO A 484 -18.70 -15.61 -3.40
CA PRO A 484 -19.36 -16.74 -4.07
C PRO A 484 -20.25 -17.60 -3.16
N TRP A 485 -19.84 -17.81 -1.91
CA TRP A 485 -20.59 -18.58 -0.92
C TRP A 485 -21.79 -17.83 -0.30
N LEU A 486 -21.95 -16.55 -0.61
CA LEU A 486 -23.14 -15.75 -0.30
C LEU A 486 -24.13 -15.71 -1.47
N CYS A 487 -23.74 -16.24 -2.63
CA CYS A 487 -24.57 -16.28 -3.83
C CYS A 487 -25.12 -17.70 -4.08
N PHE A 488 -26.02 -17.81 -5.06
CA PHE A 488 -26.41 -19.12 -5.60
C PHE A 488 -25.24 -19.76 -6.34
N ARG A 489 -25.32 -21.06 -6.56
CA ARG A 489 -24.24 -21.79 -7.22
C ARG A 489 -24.21 -21.64 -8.74
N ASP A 490 -25.35 -21.31 -9.33
CA ASP A 490 -25.57 -21.26 -10.77
C ASP A 490 -25.17 -19.92 -11.41
N TYR A 491 -25.15 -18.82 -10.64
CA TYR A 491 -24.74 -17.50 -11.15
C TYR A 491 -24.20 -16.57 -10.05
N ASP A 492 -23.45 -15.53 -10.46
CA ASP A 492 -22.91 -14.52 -9.55
C ASP A 492 -24.00 -13.51 -9.14
N CYS A 493 -24.41 -13.55 -7.87
CA CYS A 493 -25.47 -12.67 -7.36
C CYS A 493 -25.08 -11.18 -7.30
N ASN A 494 -23.82 -10.82 -7.58
CA ASN A 494 -23.44 -9.42 -7.81
C ASN A 494 -24.19 -8.80 -9.00
N TRP A 495 -24.69 -9.60 -9.96
CA TRP A 495 -25.56 -9.12 -11.05
C TRP A 495 -26.89 -8.53 -10.56
N ASN A 496 -27.36 -8.92 -9.38
CA ASN A 496 -28.68 -8.53 -8.87
C ASN A 496 -28.75 -7.06 -8.41
N ALA A 497 -27.62 -6.37 -8.28
CA ALA A 497 -27.57 -5.00 -7.82
C ALA A 497 -26.64 -4.17 -8.72
N ASP A 498 -27.16 -3.08 -9.28
CA ASP A 498 -26.41 -2.20 -10.20
C ASP A 498 -25.05 -1.76 -9.62
N ILE A 499 -25.03 -1.42 -8.33
CA ILE A 499 -23.82 -1.00 -7.60
C ILE A 499 -22.76 -2.11 -7.44
N LEU A 500 -23.12 -3.37 -7.69
CA LEU A 500 -22.22 -4.52 -7.56
C LEU A 500 -21.86 -5.15 -8.91
N GLN A 501 -22.45 -4.69 -10.01
CA GLN A 501 -22.18 -5.24 -11.35
C GLN A 501 -20.71 -5.10 -11.75
N GLU A 502 -19.99 -4.08 -11.26
CA GLU A 502 -18.53 -3.93 -11.45
C GLU A 502 -17.73 -5.12 -10.87
N PHE A 503 -18.30 -5.88 -9.93
CA PHE A 503 -17.68 -7.09 -9.37
C PHE A 503 -18.23 -8.38 -9.98
N ALA A 504 -19.24 -8.34 -10.84
CA ALA A 504 -19.96 -9.54 -11.26
C ALA A 504 -19.22 -10.33 -12.36
N SER A 505 -19.09 -11.65 -12.16
CA SER A 505 -18.56 -12.56 -13.19
C SER A 505 -18.99 -14.00 -12.94
N ASP A 506 -19.88 -14.51 -13.79
CA ASP A 506 -20.30 -15.93 -13.73
C ASP A 506 -19.14 -16.89 -13.98
N VAL A 507 -18.15 -16.47 -14.78
CA VAL A 507 -16.95 -17.27 -15.05
C VAL A 507 -16.11 -17.40 -13.78
N ALA A 508 -15.77 -16.28 -13.12
CA ALA A 508 -15.01 -16.32 -11.87
C ALA A 508 -15.79 -17.06 -10.76
N HIS A 509 -17.11 -16.88 -10.72
CA HIS A 509 -18.00 -17.56 -9.78
C HIS A 509 -18.01 -19.08 -9.99
N LYS A 510 -18.12 -19.53 -11.24
CA LYS A 510 -18.00 -20.95 -11.62
C LYS A 510 -16.63 -21.51 -11.26
N THR A 511 -15.55 -20.74 -11.46
CA THR A 511 -14.19 -21.14 -11.05
C THR A 511 -14.10 -21.38 -9.55
N TRP A 512 -14.70 -20.53 -8.71
CA TRP A 512 -14.74 -20.75 -7.27
C TRP A 512 -15.45 -22.07 -6.91
N TRP A 513 -16.63 -22.30 -7.48
CA TRP A 513 -17.39 -23.53 -7.23
C TRP A 513 -16.69 -24.78 -7.75
N LYS A 514 -15.97 -24.70 -8.88
CA LYS A 514 -15.13 -25.80 -9.41
C LYS A 514 -14.11 -26.25 -8.37
N VAL A 515 -13.42 -25.30 -7.71
CA VAL A 515 -12.43 -25.63 -6.68
C VAL A 515 -13.10 -26.13 -5.40
N HIS A 516 -14.20 -25.49 -4.97
CA HIS A 516 -14.99 -25.95 -3.82
C HIS A 516 -15.48 -27.39 -4.00
N ASP A 517 -15.94 -27.77 -5.19
CA ASP A 517 -16.48 -29.10 -5.47
C ASP A 517 -15.41 -30.19 -5.57
N ALA A 518 -14.17 -29.81 -5.88
CA ALA A 518 -13.01 -30.70 -5.89
C ALA A 518 -12.49 -31.02 -4.47
N MET A 519 -13.02 -30.33 -3.44
CA MET A 519 -12.63 -30.52 -2.04
C MET A 519 -12.91 -31.96 -1.57
N PRO A 520 -12.06 -32.54 -0.69
CA PRO A 520 -12.30 -33.84 -0.08
C PRO A 520 -13.71 -33.98 0.55
N GLN A 521 -14.34 -35.14 0.33
CA GLN A 521 -15.73 -35.38 0.78
C GLN A 521 -15.91 -35.25 2.30
N ASN A 522 -14.89 -35.56 3.09
CA ASN A 522 -14.89 -35.40 4.55
C ASN A 522 -15.01 -33.93 4.99
N LEU A 523 -14.58 -32.98 4.13
CA LEU A 523 -14.67 -31.54 4.42
C LEU A 523 -16.02 -30.95 4.00
N HIS A 524 -16.68 -31.52 3.00
CA HIS A 524 -17.99 -31.04 2.52
C HIS A 524 -19.06 -30.92 3.60
N LYS A 525 -18.98 -31.72 4.66
CA LYS A 525 -19.94 -31.67 5.77
C LYS A 525 -19.88 -30.33 6.52
N TYR A 526 -18.69 -29.73 6.63
CA TYR A 526 -18.49 -28.45 7.31
C TYR A 526 -18.98 -27.27 6.47
N CYS A 527 -18.99 -27.42 5.15
CA CYS A 527 -19.46 -26.42 4.20
C CYS A 527 -20.96 -26.57 3.90
N LEU A 528 -21.83 -26.85 4.88
CA LEU A 528 -23.29 -26.95 4.68
C LEU A 528 -24.00 -25.67 5.12
N LEU A 529 -24.91 -25.14 4.29
CA LEU A 529 -25.70 -23.96 4.69
C LEU A 529 -26.69 -24.32 5.80
N ARG A 530 -26.86 -23.40 6.76
CA ARG A 530 -27.97 -23.46 7.71
C ARG A 530 -29.31 -23.23 7.00
N SER A 531 -30.39 -23.83 7.49
CA SER A 531 -31.73 -23.70 6.89
C SER A 531 -32.18 -22.23 6.74
N LYS A 532 -31.83 -21.35 7.67
CA LYS A 532 -32.13 -19.91 7.58
C LYS A 532 -31.42 -19.24 6.39
N GLN A 533 -30.13 -19.52 6.18
CA GLN A 533 -29.38 -18.99 5.03
C GLN A 533 -29.93 -19.56 3.72
N LYS A 534 -30.29 -20.85 3.70
CA LYS A 534 -30.95 -21.50 2.55
C LYS A 534 -32.27 -20.82 2.16
N ALA A 535 -33.03 -20.32 3.14
CA ALA A 535 -34.29 -19.63 2.91
C ALA A 535 -34.08 -18.17 2.48
N GLN A 536 -33.09 -17.48 3.07
CA GLN A 536 -32.71 -16.12 2.68
C GLN A 536 -32.30 -16.06 1.22
N LEU A 537 -31.40 -16.97 0.80
CA LEU A 537 -31.00 -17.08 -0.61
C LEU A 537 -32.24 -17.27 -1.50
N GLU A 538 -33.13 -18.23 -1.25
CA GLU A 538 -34.33 -18.37 -2.10
C GLU A 538 -35.22 -17.12 -2.15
N TRP A 539 -35.29 -16.37 -1.07
CA TRP A 539 -36.00 -15.10 -1.06
C TRP A 539 -35.31 -14.07 -1.95
N ASP A 540 -33.99 -13.91 -1.83
CA ASP A 540 -33.19 -12.99 -2.65
C ASP A 540 -33.31 -13.33 -4.15
N ARG A 541 -33.30 -14.63 -4.51
CA ARG A 541 -33.51 -15.10 -5.90
C ARG A 541 -34.83 -14.61 -6.46
N ARG A 542 -35.90 -14.80 -5.69
CA ARG A 542 -37.25 -14.44 -6.09
C ARG A 542 -37.44 -12.94 -6.21
N GLN A 543 -36.67 -12.12 -5.48
CA GLN A 543 -36.67 -10.67 -5.71
C GLN A 543 -35.95 -10.33 -7.00
N ALA A 544 -34.75 -10.88 -7.21
CA ALA A 544 -34.00 -10.68 -8.45
C ALA A 544 -34.81 -11.10 -9.69
N GLU A 545 -35.52 -12.23 -9.66
CA GLU A 545 -36.38 -12.67 -10.77
C GLU A 545 -37.55 -11.71 -11.07
N LYS A 546 -38.09 -11.03 -10.04
CA LYS A 546 -39.15 -10.03 -10.24
C LYS A 546 -38.61 -8.77 -10.88
N ASP A 547 -37.45 -8.33 -10.41
CA ASP A 547 -36.78 -7.13 -10.90
C ASP A 547 -36.27 -7.33 -12.35
N ASN A 548 -35.92 -8.57 -12.70
CA ASN A 548 -35.34 -8.96 -13.99
C ASN A 548 -36.36 -9.59 -14.94
N SER A 549 -37.59 -9.05 -14.99
CA SER A 549 -38.78 -9.66 -15.61
C SER A 549 -38.70 -9.86 -17.14
N THR A 550 -37.84 -10.78 -17.60
CA THR A 550 -37.85 -11.48 -18.91
C THR A 550 -37.11 -12.84 -18.92
N ALA A 551 -36.60 -13.40 -17.81
CA ALA A 551 -35.85 -14.67 -17.84
C ALA A 551 -36.61 -15.88 -17.26
N THR A 552 -36.58 -17.00 -18.01
CA THR A 552 -37.19 -18.31 -17.70
C THR A 552 -36.50 -19.06 -16.55
N PRO A 553 -37.21 -19.94 -15.80
CA PRO A 553 -36.69 -20.57 -14.59
C PRO A 553 -35.71 -21.72 -14.88
N SER A 554 -34.56 -21.74 -14.20
CA SER A 554 -33.61 -22.86 -14.13
C SER A 554 -33.91 -23.82 -12.96
N PRO A 555 -33.54 -25.12 -13.05
CA PRO A 555 -33.90 -26.17 -12.07
C PRO A 555 -33.13 -26.04 -10.73
N PRO A 556 -33.58 -26.70 -9.64
CA PRO A 556 -33.11 -26.41 -8.29
C PRO A 556 -31.66 -26.89 -8.07
N ALA A 557 -30.78 -25.97 -7.67
CA ALA A 557 -29.39 -26.27 -7.32
C ALA A 557 -29.20 -26.58 -5.83
N ILE A 558 -28.28 -27.51 -5.56
CA ILE A 558 -27.94 -28.07 -4.25
C ILE A 558 -27.26 -27.02 -3.36
N LYS A 559 -27.81 -26.84 -2.16
CA LYS A 559 -27.41 -25.81 -1.18
C LYS A 559 -26.24 -26.27 -0.29
N LYS A 560 -25.06 -25.68 -0.48
CA LYS A 560 -23.86 -25.85 0.37
C LYS A 560 -23.32 -24.47 0.79
N GLY A 561 -22.82 -24.39 2.02
CA GLY A 561 -22.54 -23.17 2.77
C GLY A 561 -21.07 -22.91 3.03
N ILE A 562 -20.84 -21.91 3.88
CA ILE A 562 -19.54 -21.29 4.15
C ILE A 562 -18.46 -22.35 4.39
N CYS A 563 -17.47 -22.36 3.50
CA CYS A 563 -16.13 -22.79 3.80
C CYS A 563 -15.22 -21.60 3.49
N LEU A 564 -14.48 -21.12 4.50
CA LEU A 564 -13.18 -20.48 4.21
C LEU A 564 -12.46 -21.41 3.23
N ALA A 565 -11.70 -20.86 2.29
CA ALA A 565 -10.99 -21.60 1.26
C ALA A 565 -10.06 -22.68 1.86
N MET A 566 -10.62 -23.82 2.28
CA MET A 566 -9.96 -25.03 2.75
C MET A 566 -9.50 -25.87 1.54
N THR A 567 -9.13 -25.17 0.47
CA THR A 567 -8.90 -25.75 -0.85
C THR A 567 -7.45 -26.20 -0.94
N LYS A 568 -7.19 -27.44 -0.53
CA LYS A 568 -6.02 -28.20 -0.96
C LYS A 568 -6.27 -28.61 -2.42
N LEU A 569 -5.58 -27.97 -3.36
CA LEU A 569 -5.51 -28.46 -4.74
C LEU A 569 -4.87 -29.87 -4.68
N LYS A 570 -5.65 -30.90 -5.05
CA LYS A 570 -5.11 -32.25 -5.19
C LYS A 570 -4.02 -32.26 -6.26
N THR A 571 -2.93 -32.95 -5.94
CA THR A 571 -1.82 -33.36 -6.82
C THR A 571 -2.31 -34.00 -8.11
#